data_AF-A0A1Y3MNQ8-F1
#
_entry.id   AF-A0A1Y3MNQ8-F1
#
_cell.length_a   1.000
_cell.length_b   1.000
_cell.length_c   1.000
_cell.angle_alpha   90.00
_cell.angle_beta   90.00
_cell.angle_gamma   90.00
#
_symmetry.space_group_name_H-M   'P 1'
#
loop_
_entity.id
_entity.type
_entity.pdbx_description
1 polymer ?
#
loop_
_entity_poly.entity_id
_entity_poly.type
_entity_poly.pdbx_seq_one_letter_code
_entity_poly.pdbx_strand_id
1 'polypeptide(L)'
;AMAFGIFILDNEDETKSILKKKIKIDRFAKYFKMYPIVPGFGGFPIYLSNIYSKAPHIDIKKFCDIDIDATSKQFNICNFIDKTRNEYNNFICEYGLIMEKMKINLTKKPSLLFEENKQIYNVTLKGLQLLSKIICQLKDQITWKFANPKKPISQEGQNTVRQKNGPKSPEVQDDNPSSPKDEVATDYEKALKYNLSSTDKSAIVEYIGMIKTLGGLLKKYVSFQPTAINNYIYVEVQQFTKLSVQKCIEIATKKKKNISRFIRSQNYIENQKSSRKFKSFNLYGNNALNTTMNSINKIYKNFFGIQHFRSLLRVLKRESIAYVICELEDFECKLLQDSITPYISVIQKGFPDNIKLPLYQYGAEGAYEYFNHKFIELINYPDLDSVYQSFATFGNAFIFVFLLDKTMATESCKAKILSKNIWNNENNSFTLSSKLSIADEVLESKKFKMSYKVLSERYEYLSKAVINGNNSLLGDFIEKIQSTVRKLQLEWEKKENGINVFFKVWSAVQFTLCVTKSAGFNN
;
A
#
# COMPACT_ATOMS: atom_id res chain seq x y z
N ALA A 1 -11.39 43.67 -16.36
CA ALA A 1 -11.66 44.72 -17.37
C ALA A 1 -12.95 45.48 -17.04
N MET A 2 -14.13 44.99 -17.42
CA MET A 2 -15.42 45.73 -17.32
C MET A 2 -15.67 46.39 -15.95
N ALA A 3 -15.64 45.63 -14.85
CA ALA A 3 -15.88 46.17 -13.49
C ALA A 3 -14.87 47.26 -13.07
N PHE A 4 -13.57 47.07 -13.36
CA PHE A 4 -12.54 48.09 -13.12
C PHE A 4 -12.75 49.34 -13.98
N GLY A 5 -13.16 49.18 -15.25
CA GLY A 5 -13.48 50.31 -16.11
C GLY A 5 -14.69 51.10 -15.61
N ILE A 6 -15.67 50.43 -15.01
CA ILE A 6 -16.83 51.06 -14.37
C ILE A 6 -16.40 51.88 -13.15
N PHE A 7 -15.60 51.29 -12.24
CA PHE A 7 -15.06 51.98 -11.07
C PHE A 7 -14.21 53.21 -11.46
N ILE A 8 -13.23 53.04 -12.34
CA ILE A 8 -12.30 54.12 -12.74
C ILE A 8 -12.99 55.24 -13.55
N LEU A 9 -14.16 54.96 -14.16
CA LEU A 9 -14.94 55.96 -14.89
C LEU A 9 -15.99 56.66 -14.03
N ASP A 10 -16.11 56.38 -12.74
CA ASP A 10 -17.04 57.07 -11.84
C ASP A 10 -16.25 57.86 -10.78
N ASN A 11 -16.19 59.18 -10.96
CA ASN A 11 -15.48 60.08 -10.04
C ASN A 11 -16.38 60.48 -8.88
N GLU A 12 -15.79 60.98 -7.79
CA GLU A 12 -16.50 61.60 -6.66
C GLU A 12 -17.24 62.89 -7.07
N ASP A 13 -16.71 63.63 -8.05
CA ASP A 13 -17.42 64.73 -8.71
C ASP A 13 -18.71 64.24 -9.39
N GLU A 14 -19.87 64.61 -8.85
CA GLU A 14 -21.18 64.25 -9.43
C GLU A 14 -21.34 64.75 -10.88
N THR A 15 -20.66 65.85 -11.25
CA THR A 15 -20.60 66.38 -12.62
C THR A 15 -19.87 65.45 -13.60
N LYS A 16 -18.98 64.59 -13.11
CA LYS A 16 -18.12 63.67 -13.90
C LYS A 16 -18.51 62.19 -13.71
N SER A 17 -19.64 61.90 -13.06
CA SER A 17 -20.18 60.56 -12.81
C SER A 17 -20.32 59.73 -14.10
N ILE A 18 -20.18 58.41 -13.99
CA ILE A 18 -20.38 57.45 -15.07
C ILE A 18 -21.82 57.46 -15.62
N LEU A 19 -22.82 57.78 -14.79
CA LEU A 19 -24.24 57.84 -15.21
C LEU A 19 -24.50 58.91 -16.27
N LYS A 20 -23.70 59.98 -16.29
CA LYS A 20 -23.78 61.08 -17.26
C LYS A 20 -23.02 60.78 -18.57
N LYS A 21 -22.42 59.58 -18.71
CA LYS A 21 -21.63 59.15 -19.90
C LYS A 21 -22.47 58.23 -20.81
N LYS A 22 -22.13 58.17 -22.10
CA LYS A 22 -22.86 57.37 -23.13
C LYS A 22 -22.63 55.84 -23.03
N ILE A 23 -22.58 55.29 -21.81
CA ILE A 23 -22.32 53.87 -21.53
C ILE A 23 -23.61 53.24 -21.01
N LYS A 24 -24.14 52.22 -21.70
CA LYS A 24 -25.32 51.46 -21.25
C LYS A 24 -24.91 50.41 -20.20
N ILE A 25 -24.73 50.86 -18.96
CA ILE A 25 -24.13 50.07 -17.86
C ILE A 25 -24.92 48.77 -17.59
N ASP A 26 -26.24 48.79 -17.77
CA ASP A 26 -27.14 47.64 -17.56
C ASP A 26 -26.75 46.42 -18.42
N ARG A 27 -26.10 46.63 -19.57
CA ARG A 27 -25.59 45.54 -20.42
C ARG A 27 -24.53 44.70 -19.71
N PHE A 28 -23.82 45.26 -18.74
CA PHE A 28 -22.83 44.54 -17.94
C PHE A 28 -23.45 43.76 -16.78
N ALA A 29 -24.66 44.11 -16.31
CA ALA A 29 -25.34 43.42 -15.22
C ALA A 29 -25.50 41.92 -15.51
N LYS A 30 -25.89 41.55 -16.75
CA LYS A 30 -25.97 40.14 -17.16
C LYS A 30 -24.64 39.41 -17.02
N TYR A 31 -23.53 40.04 -17.38
CA TYR A 31 -22.20 39.42 -17.28
C TYR A 31 -21.68 39.35 -15.84
N PHE A 32 -22.00 40.32 -14.99
CA PHE A 32 -21.62 40.28 -13.57
C PHE A 32 -22.47 39.31 -12.76
N LYS A 33 -23.75 39.10 -13.12
CA LYS A 33 -24.58 38.05 -12.53
C LYS A 33 -24.20 36.65 -13.05
N MET A 34 -23.75 36.53 -14.29
CA MET A 34 -23.28 35.26 -14.88
C MET A 34 -21.86 34.87 -14.45
N TYR A 35 -20.97 35.84 -14.20
CA TYR A 35 -19.59 35.64 -13.76
C TYR A 35 -19.25 36.60 -12.60
N PRO A 36 -19.85 36.42 -11.40
CA PRO A 36 -19.61 37.31 -10.26
C PRO A 36 -18.19 37.18 -9.70
N ILE A 37 -17.53 36.06 -9.97
CA ILE A 37 -16.18 35.71 -9.54
C ILE A 37 -15.39 35.23 -10.77
N VAL A 38 -14.15 35.71 -10.95
CA VAL A 38 -13.29 35.34 -12.09
C VAL A 38 -11.85 35.00 -11.66
N PRO A 39 -11.14 34.11 -12.38
CA PRO A 39 -9.75 33.76 -12.08
C PRO A 39 -8.81 34.96 -12.28
N GLY A 40 -8.17 35.39 -11.19
CA GLY A 40 -7.14 36.42 -11.16
C GLY A 40 -5.71 35.89 -11.38
N PHE A 41 -4.73 36.71 -11.03
CA PHE A 41 -3.33 36.31 -11.04
C PHE A 41 -3.10 35.14 -10.07
N GLY A 42 -2.23 34.19 -10.44
CA GLY A 42 -1.96 32.98 -9.65
C GLY A 42 -3.12 31.98 -9.55
N GLY A 43 -4.33 32.33 -10.02
CA GLY A 43 -5.56 31.55 -9.79
C GLY A 43 -6.39 32.02 -8.60
N PHE A 44 -5.98 33.10 -7.89
CA PHE A 44 -6.80 33.69 -6.84
C PHE A 44 -8.11 34.26 -7.41
N PRO A 45 -9.28 34.02 -6.77
CA PRO A 45 -10.55 34.54 -7.24
C PRO A 45 -10.65 36.06 -7.06
N ILE A 46 -11.27 36.73 -8.03
CA ILE A 46 -11.60 38.15 -7.97
C ILE A 46 -13.11 38.30 -8.03
N TYR A 47 -13.71 38.80 -6.94
CA TYR A 47 -15.09 39.25 -6.91
C TYR A 47 -15.24 40.54 -7.71
N LEU A 48 -16.16 40.57 -8.67
CA LEU A 48 -16.42 41.77 -9.46
C LEU A 48 -17.19 42.84 -8.67
N SER A 49 -18.03 42.42 -7.72
CA SER A 49 -18.75 43.29 -6.78
C SER A 49 -17.80 44.21 -6.01
N ASN A 50 -16.77 43.66 -5.38
CA ASN A 50 -15.77 44.39 -4.57
C ASN A 50 -14.97 45.46 -5.35
N ILE A 51 -15.12 45.49 -6.68
CA ILE A 51 -14.54 46.50 -7.57
C ILE A 51 -15.59 47.55 -7.91
N TYR A 52 -16.75 47.17 -8.45
CA TYR A 52 -17.76 48.15 -8.86
C TYR A 52 -18.55 48.77 -7.70
N SER A 53 -18.57 48.14 -6.52
CA SER A 53 -19.23 48.69 -5.31
C SER A 53 -18.50 49.91 -4.72
N LYS A 54 -17.30 50.21 -5.21
CA LYS A 54 -16.51 51.40 -4.82
C LYS A 54 -16.79 52.61 -5.71
N ALA A 55 -17.67 52.49 -6.70
CA ALA A 55 -18.07 53.58 -7.57
C ALA A 55 -19.16 54.43 -6.89
N PRO A 56 -18.92 55.73 -6.61
CA PRO A 56 -19.75 56.52 -5.69
C PRO A 56 -21.19 56.75 -6.15
N HIS A 57 -21.48 56.71 -7.45
CA HIS A 57 -22.80 57.00 -8.02
C HIS A 57 -23.54 55.75 -8.53
N ILE A 58 -23.01 54.55 -8.32
CA ILE A 58 -23.61 53.32 -8.86
C ILE A 58 -24.52 52.66 -7.82
N ASP A 59 -25.79 52.50 -8.17
CA ASP A 59 -26.75 51.72 -7.38
C ASP A 59 -26.34 50.24 -7.37
N ILE A 60 -25.62 49.87 -6.31
CA ILE A 60 -25.11 48.53 -6.03
C ILE A 60 -26.22 47.47 -6.12
N LYS A 61 -27.46 47.80 -5.72
CA LYS A 61 -28.57 46.83 -5.63
C LYS A 61 -28.89 46.22 -7.00
N LYS A 62 -28.90 47.02 -8.07
CA LYS A 62 -29.16 46.56 -9.45
C LYS A 62 -28.18 45.50 -9.97
N PHE A 63 -26.97 45.44 -9.41
CA PHE A 63 -25.91 44.54 -9.86
C PHE A 63 -25.67 43.36 -8.90
N CYS A 64 -26.09 43.48 -7.63
CA CYS A 64 -25.78 42.50 -6.59
C CYS A 64 -26.79 41.36 -6.38
N ASP A 65 -27.96 41.34 -7.04
CA ASP A 65 -28.83 40.14 -7.00
C ASP A 65 -28.19 38.99 -7.79
N ILE A 66 -27.35 38.22 -7.10
CA ILE A 66 -26.64 37.04 -7.58
C ILE A 66 -27.33 35.82 -6.96
N ASP A 67 -27.97 35.01 -7.79
CA ASP A 67 -28.46 33.69 -7.38
C ASP A 67 -27.25 32.77 -7.17
N ILE A 68 -26.91 32.51 -5.91
CA ILE A 68 -25.75 31.71 -5.52
C ILE A 68 -25.90 30.25 -5.96
N ASP A 69 -27.12 29.71 -5.96
CA ASP A 69 -27.39 28.31 -6.32
C ASP A 69 -27.37 28.10 -7.83
N ALA A 70 -27.96 29.01 -8.61
CA ALA A 70 -27.84 29.00 -10.07
C ALA A 70 -26.38 29.22 -10.50
N THR A 71 -25.65 30.13 -9.85
CA THR A 71 -24.22 30.34 -10.10
C THR A 71 -23.42 29.08 -9.78
N SER A 72 -23.65 28.46 -8.61
CA SER A 72 -22.97 27.22 -8.22
C SER A 72 -23.21 26.09 -9.22
N LYS A 73 -24.45 25.94 -9.73
CA LYS A 73 -24.79 24.98 -10.79
C LYS A 73 -24.13 25.32 -12.14
N GLN A 74 -23.98 26.60 -12.48
CA GLN A 74 -23.32 27.03 -13.73
C GLN A 74 -21.81 26.81 -13.69
N PHE A 75 -21.17 26.99 -12.53
CA PHE A 75 -19.73 26.79 -12.36
C PHE A 75 -19.34 25.32 -12.14
N ASN A 76 -20.30 24.44 -11.82
CA ASN A 76 -20.03 23.01 -11.58
C ASN A 76 -19.86 22.20 -12.88
N ILE A 77 -18.63 21.76 -13.17
CA ILE A 77 -18.30 20.98 -14.38
C ILE A 77 -18.99 19.62 -14.46
N CYS A 78 -19.41 19.05 -13.33
CA CYS A 78 -20.15 17.78 -13.30
C CYS A 78 -21.48 17.89 -14.06
N ASN A 79 -22.12 19.07 -14.05
CA ASN A 79 -23.36 19.33 -14.81
C ASN A 79 -23.14 19.40 -16.33
N PHE A 80 -21.89 19.51 -16.79
CA PHE A 80 -21.54 19.68 -18.20
C PHE A 80 -20.68 18.53 -18.74
N ILE A 81 -20.31 17.55 -17.92
CA ILE A 81 -19.28 16.56 -18.27
C ILE A 81 -19.70 15.68 -19.45
N ASP A 82 -20.92 15.13 -19.45
CA ASP A 82 -21.39 14.24 -20.52
C ASP A 82 -21.54 14.98 -21.85
N LYS A 83 -22.06 16.21 -21.81
CA LYS A 83 -22.13 17.10 -22.99
C LYS A 83 -20.74 17.41 -23.53
N THR A 84 -19.79 17.71 -22.65
CA THR A 84 -18.41 18.05 -23.00
C THR A 84 -17.67 16.84 -23.58
N ARG A 85 -17.87 15.65 -22.98
CA ARG A 85 -17.38 14.35 -23.48
C ARG A 85 -17.91 14.02 -24.87
N ASN A 86 -19.21 14.26 -25.12
CA ASN A 86 -19.82 14.07 -26.44
C ASN A 86 -19.28 15.06 -27.49
N GLU A 87 -19.16 16.35 -27.16
CA GLU A 87 -18.52 17.35 -28.04
C GLU A 87 -17.06 16.99 -28.35
N TYR A 88 -16.31 16.51 -27.35
CA TYR A 88 -14.91 16.06 -27.46
C TYR A 88 -14.75 14.81 -28.33
N ASN A 89 -15.54 13.76 -28.10
CA ASN A 89 -15.50 12.52 -28.88
C ASN A 89 -15.83 12.78 -30.35
N ASN A 90 -16.91 13.54 -30.61
CA ASN A 90 -17.30 13.91 -31.97
C ASN A 90 -16.20 14.72 -32.67
N PHE A 91 -15.59 15.68 -31.98
CA PHE A 91 -14.48 16.47 -32.53
C PHE A 91 -13.25 15.60 -32.86
N ILE A 92 -12.87 14.66 -32.00
CA ILE A 92 -11.71 13.79 -32.26
C ILE A 92 -11.91 12.95 -33.52
N CYS A 93 -13.10 12.37 -33.71
CA CYS A 93 -13.43 11.61 -34.91
C CYS A 93 -13.40 12.50 -36.17
N GLU A 94 -14.06 13.65 -36.13
CA GLU A 94 -14.11 14.63 -37.23
C GLU A 94 -12.71 15.13 -37.64
N TYR A 95 -11.92 15.57 -36.65
CA TYR A 95 -10.56 16.06 -36.88
C TYR A 95 -9.62 14.94 -37.35
N GLY A 96 -9.73 13.74 -36.78
CA GLY A 96 -8.95 12.57 -37.21
C GLY A 96 -9.17 12.23 -38.69
N LEU A 97 -10.44 12.12 -39.09
CA LEU A 97 -10.83 11.80 -40.47
C LEU A 97 -10.44 12.90 -41.46
N ILE A 98 -10.68 14.18 -41.14
CA ILE A 98 -10.31 15.29 -42.01
C ILE A 98 -8.78 15.37 -42.17
N MET A 99 -8.01 15.27 -41.09
CA MET A 99 -6.55 15.47 -41.17
C MET A 99 -5.82 14.29 -41.82
N GLU A 100 -6.23 13.04 -41.60
CA GLU A 100 -5.66 11.90 -42.36
C GLU A 100 -6.08 11.95 -43.84
N LYS A 101 -7.32 12.37 -44.17
CA LYS A 101 -7.74 12.59 -45.57
C LYS A 101 -6.87 13.65 -46.26
N MET A 102 -6.61 14.78 -45.61
CA MET A 102 -5.76 15.85 -46.19
C MET A 102 -4.29 15.41 -46.33
N LYS A 103 -3.78 14.63 -45.38
CA LYS A 103 -2.46 14.00 -45.46
C LYS A 103 -2.34 13.03 -46.64
N ILE A 104 -3.38 12.23 -46.91
CA ILE A 104 -3.45 11.35 -48.10
C ILE A 104 -3.58 12.17 -49.40
N ASN A 105 -4.30 13.30 -49.39
CA ASN A 105 -4.34 14.18 -50.55
C ASN A 105 -2.96 14.79 -50.86
N LEU A 106 -2.17 15.14 -49.84
CA LEU A 106 -0.80 15.65 -50.00
C LEU A 106 0.22 14.62 -50.53
N THR A 107 -0.07 13.31 -50.52
CA THR A 107 0.77 12.32 -51.23
C THR A 107 0.38 12.14 -52.70
N LYS A 108 -0.79 12.67 -53.11
CA LYS A 108 -1.32 12.58 -54.49
C LYS A 108 -1.14 13.85 -55.32
N LYS A 109 -0.94 15.01 -54.68
CA LYS A 109 -0.75 16.31 -55.33
C LYS A 109 0.13 17.24 -54.48
N PRO A 110 0.92 18.14 -55.10
CA PRO A 110 1.90 18.97 -54.39
C PRO A 110 1.29 20.06 -53.49
N SER A 111 -0.01 20.37 -53.64
CA SER A 111 -0.68 21.43 -52.89
C SER A 111 -2.16 21.14 -52.64
N LEU A 112 -2.71 21.77 -51.60
CA LEU A 112 -4.14 21.74 -51.27
C LEU A 112 -4.86 22.97 -51.85
N LEU A 113 -6.09 22.76 -52.30
CA LEU A 113 -6.98 23.78 -52.85
C LEU A 113 -7.52 24.70 -51.74
N PHE A 114 -8.07 25.87 -52.12
CA PHE A 114 -8.60 26.86 -51.17
C PHE A 114 -9.60 26.25 -50.17
N GLU A 115 -10.61 25.51 -50.63
CA GLU A 115 -11.60 24.88 -49.74
C GLU A 115 -11.00 23.76 -48.85
N GLU A 116 -9.93 23.09 -49.26
CA GLU A 116 -9.23 22.11 -48.42
C GLU A 116 -8.43 22.81 -47.30
N ASN A 117 -7.73 23.89 -47.63
CA ASN A 117 -7.03 24.74 -46.65
C ASN A 117 -8.02 25.37 -45.66
N LYS A 118 -9.18 25.82 -46.14
CA LYS A 118 -10.31 26.36 -45.35
C LYS A 118 -10.94 25.31 -44.44
N GLN A 119 -11.07 24.05 -44.87
CA GLN A 119 -11.50 22.94 -44.01
C GLN A 119 -10.50 22.68 -42.88
N ILE A 120 -9.19 22.66 -43.17
CA ILE A 120 -8.13 22.53 -42.14
C ILE A 120 -8.17 23.70 -41.16
N TYR A 121 -8.33 24.94 -41.65
CA TYR A 121 -8.49 26.12 -40.80
C TYR A 121 -9.71 26.01 -39.88
N ASN A 122 -10.88 25.70 -40.43
CA ASN A 122 -12.13 25.61 -39.66
C ASN A 122 -12.08 24.51 -38.60
N VAL A 123 -11.59 23.31 -38.92
CA VAL A 123 -11.51 22.22 -37.93
C VAL A 123 -10.43 22.50 -36.87
N THR A 124 -9.33 23.18 -37.23
CA THR A 124 -8.32 23.62 -36.25
C THR A 124 -8.87 24.69 -35.32
N LEU A 125 -9.59 25.68 -35.85
CA LEU A 125 -10.25 26.74 -35.07
C LEU A 125 -11.28 26.14 -34.10
N LYS A 126 -12.13 25.22 -34.57
CA LYS A 126 -13.09 24.47 -33.75
C LYS A 126 -12.40 23.70 -32.62
N GLY A 127 -11.27 23.05 -32.89
CA GLY A 127 -10.47 22.36 -31.87
C GLY A 127 -9.86 23.30 -30.84
N LEU A 128 -9.34 24.45 -31.25
CA LEU A 128 -8.81 25.47 -30.34
C LEU A 128 -9.91 26.14 -29.50
N GLN A 129 -11.10 26.37 -30.07
CA GLN A 129 -12.27 26.86 -29.35
C GLN A 129 -12.76 25.85 -28.30
N LEU A 130 -12.86 24.57 -28.66
CA LEU A 130 -13.22 23.49 -27.75
C LEU A 130 -12.18 23.34 -26.61
N LEU A 131 -10.89 23.35 -26.94
CA LEU A 131 -9.81 23.33 -25.95
C LEU A 131 -9.89 24.52 -24.99
N SER A 132 -10.16 25.72 -25.51
CA SER A 132 -10.36 26.94 -24.71
C SER A 132 -11.57 26.82 -23.79
N LYS A 133 -12.72 26.33 -24.30
CA LYS A 133 -13.95 26.08 -23.52
C LYS A 133 -13.70 25.15 -22.33
N ILE A 134 -13.07 23.99 -22.58
CA ILE A 134 -12.78 22.99 -21.53
C ILE A 134 -11.80 23.57 -20.48
N ILE A 135 -10.80 24.36 -20.91
CA ILE A 135 -9.87 25.05 -20.00
C ILE A 135 -10.59 26.11 -19.16
N CYS A 136 -11.53 26.87 -19.72
CA CYS A 136 -12.29 27.87 -18.98
C CYS A 136 -13.21 27.21 -17.95
N GLN A 137 -14.03 26.24 -18.35
CA GLN A 137 -14.91 25.48 -17.44
C GLN A 137 -14.14 24.91 -16.23
N LEU A 138 -12.96 24.33 -16.46
CA LEU A 138 -12.10 23.82 -15.39
C LEU A 138 -11.55 24.92 -14.46
N LYS A 139 -11.17 26.08 -15.01
CA LYS A 139 -10.72 27.23 -14.20
C LYS A 139 -11.86 27.85 -13.41
N ASP A 140 -13.05 27.91 -13.99
CA ASP A 140 -14.24 28.48 -13.38
C ASP A 140 -14.64 27.63 -12.14
N GLN A 141 -14.74 26.31 -12.27
CA GLN A 141 -14.89 25.35 -11.15
C GLN A 141 -13.93 25.65 -9.99
N ILE A 142 -12.63 25.73 -10.30
CA ILE A 142 -11.57 25.93 -9.30
C ILE A 142 -11.70 27.33 -8.65
N THR A 143 -12.00 28.35 -9.43
CA THR A 143 -12.20 29.73 -8.95
C THR A 143 -13.39 29.83 -8.01
N TRP A 144 -14.52 29.22 -8.38
CA TRP A 144 -15.76 29.22 -7.58
C TRP A 144 -15.58 28.47 -6.26
N LYS A 145 -14.95 27.30 -6.28
CA LYS A 145 -14.59 26.53 -5.08
C LYS A 145 -13.61 27.31 -4.20
N PHE A 146 -12.57 27.92 -4.79
CA PHE A 146 -11.61 28.72 -4.02
C PHE A 146 -12.29 29.89 -3.28
N ALA A 147 -13.20 30.59 -3.97
CA ALA A 147 -13.89 31.76 -3.43
C ALA A 147 -14.96 31.40 -2.38
N ASN A 148 -15.48 30.18 -2.39
CA ASN A 148 -16.50 29.73 -1.44
C ASN A 148 -15.97 28.53 -0.63
N PRO A 149 -15.04 28.73 0.34
CA PRO A 149 -14.55 27.67 1.21
C PRO A 149 -15.67 26.95 1.96
N LYS A 150 -15.49 25.65 2.24
CA LYS A 150 -16.44 24.90 3.07
C LYS A 150 -16.38 25.46 4.50
N LYS A 151 -17.49 26.02 4.97
CA LYS A 151 -17.62 26.51 6.36
C LYS A 151 -17.41 25.33 7.33
N PRO A 152 -16.80 25.57 8.51
CA PRO A 152 -16.69 24.54 9.53
C PRO A 152 -18.06 24.13 10.08
N ILE A 153 -18.12 22.94 10.66
CA ILE A 153 -19.30 22.43 11.37
C ILE A 153 -19.26 22.94 12.82
N SER A 154 -19.58 24.22 13.01
CA SER A 154 -19.79 24.79 14.34
C SER A 154 -21.07 24.23 14.97
N GLN A 155 -21.00 23.79 16.22
CA GLN A 155 -22.12 23.17 16.94
C GLN A 155 -23.10 24.21 17.54
N GLU A 156 -23.55 25.16 16.73
CA GLU A 156 -24.55 26.15 17.13
C GLU A 156 -25.76 26.06 16.20
N GLY A 157 -26.90 25.64 16.76
CA GLY A 157 -28.12 25.32 16.01
C GLY A 157 -29.06 24.36 16.72
N GLN A 158 -28.57 23.55 17.68
CA GLN A 158 -29.43 22.92 18.68
C GLN A 158 -29.87 23.95 19.73
N ASN A 159 -30.78 24.86 19.38
CA ASN A 159 -31.78 25.51 20.27
C ASN A 159 -32.62 26.59 19.55
N THR A 160 -33.37 26.20 18.51
CA THR A 160 -34.56 26.95 18.08
C THR A 160 -35.78 26.03 18.00
N VAL A 161 -36.93 26.54 18.42
CA VAL A 161 -38.14 25.76 18.73
C VAL A 161 -38.74 25.07 17.50
N ARG A 162 -39.30 23.87 17.73
CA ARG A 162 -40.08 23.09 16.77
C ARG A 162 -41.12 23.93 16.02
N GLN A 163 -41.14 23.85 14.70
CA GLN A 163 -42.38 23.65 13.96
C GLN A 163 -42.22 22.50 12.97
N LYS A 164 -43.25 21.65 12.87
CA LYS A 164 -43.34 20.60 11.85
C LYS A 164 -44.05 21.17 10.63
N ASN A 165 -43.64 20.74 9.43
CA ASN A 165 -44.49 20.24 8.32
C ASN A 165 -43.79 20.47 6.98
N GLY A 166 -43.50 19.38 6.26
CA GLY A 166 -42.86 19.39 4.94
C GLY A 166 -42.28 18.00 4.61
N PRO A 167 -42.39 17.51 3.37
CA PRO A 167 -41.94 16.16 3.01
C PRO A 167 -40.40 16.06 3.00
N LYS A 168 -39.86 14.92 3.44
CA LYS A 168 -38.43 14.64 3.36
C LYS A 168 -37.98 14.55 1.90
N SER A 169 -37.05 15.42 1.50
CA SER A 169 -36.21 15.16 0.32
C SER A 169 -35.10 14.15 0.66
N PRO A 170 -34.54 13.41 -0.31
CA PRO A 170 -33.55 12.37 -0.04
C PRO A 170 -32.25 12.90 0.61
N GLU A 171 -31.75 12.18 1.60
CA GLU A 171 -30.48 12.47 2.27
C GLU A 171 -29.31 12.15 1.33
N VAL A 172 -28.70 13.20 0.74
CA VAL A 172 -27.51 13.06 -0.10
C VAL A 172 -26.31 12.73 0.79
N GLN A 173 -25.68 11.58 0.56
CA GLN A 173 -24.45 11.19 1.25
C GLN A 173 -23.30 12.12 0.82
N ASP A 174 -22.83 12.95 1.75
CA ASP A 174 -21.80 13.96 1.47
C ASP A 174 -20.40 13.33 1.48
N ASP A 175 -20.01 12.75 0.34
CA ASP A 175 -18.71 12.09 0.01
C ASP A 175 -17.46 13.00 0.13
N ASN A 176 -17.56 14.12 0.85
CA ASN A 176 -16.49 15.06 1.11
C ASN A 176 -15.63 14.59 2.31
N PRO A 177 -14.28 14.72 2.25
CA PRO A 177 -13.43 14.46 3.39
C PRO A 177 -13.83 15.35 4.58
N SER A 178 -14.06 14.75 5.75
CA SER A 178 -14.45 15.48 6.95
C SER A 178 -13.41 16.53 7.31
N SER A 179 -13.88 17.75 7.55
CA SER A 179 -13.03 18.88 7.91
C SER A 179 -12.49 18.68 9.34
N PRO A 180 -11.19 18.93 9.61
CA PRO A 180 -10.66 18.96 10.96
C PRO A 180 -11.36 20.02 11.82
N LYS A 181 -11.25 19.91 13.16
CA LYS A 181 -11.54 21.02 14.07
C LYS A 181 -10.68 22.24 13.67
N ASP A 182 -11.22 23.44 13.83
CA ASP A 182 -10.81 24.63 13.07
C ASP A 182 -9.34 25.05 13.17
N GLU A 183 -8.67 24.72 14.27
CA GLU A 183 -7.33 25.18 14.65
C GLU A 183 -6.19 24.70 13.71
N VAL A 184 -6.43 23.70 12.86
CA VAL A 184 -5.38 23.03 12.07
C VAL A 184 -5.53 23.18 10.55
N ALA A 185 -6.73 23.49 10.05
CA ALA A 185 -6.99 23.57 8.61
C ALA A 185 -6.85 25.00 8.09
N THR A 186 -5.89 25.26 7.18
CA THR A 186 -5.70 26.58 6.57
C THR A 186 -6.84 26.94 5.61
N ASP A 187 -7.07 28.23 5.38
CA ASP A 187 -8.14 28.69 4.48
C ASP A 187 -7.98 28.15 3.04
N TYR A 188 -6.74 27.99 2.57
CA TYR A 188 -6.45 27.36 1.28
C TYR A 188 -6.90 25.88 1.22
N GLU A 189 -6.77 25.15 2.33
CA GLU A 189 -7.29 23.79 2.43
C GLU A 189 -8.82 23.76 2.53
N LYS A 190 -9.44 24.66 3.31
CA LYS A 190 -10.91 24.84 3.38
C LYS A 190 -11.49 25.26 2.02
N ALA A 191 -10.72 25.99 1.20
CA ALA A 191 -11.07 26.45 -0.14
C ALA A 191 -11.04 25.34 -1.21
N LEU A 192 -10.08 24.42 -1.16
CA LEU A 192 -9.89 23.39 -2.21
C LEU A 192 -9.90 21.94 -1.70
N LYS A 193 -9.01 21.59 -0.76
CA LYS A 193 -8.77 20.20 -0.30
C LYS A 193 -10.05 19.54 0.26
N TYR A 194 -10.79 20.30 1.07
CA TYR A 194 -12.03 19.89 1.73
C TYR A 194 -13.32 20.30 0.98
N ASN A 195 -13.20 21.08 -0.11
CA ASN A 195 -14.33 21.60 -0.88
C ASN A 195 -14.61 20.83 -2.18
N LEU A 196 -13.64 20.05 -2.66
CA LEU A 196 -13.78 19.20 -3.84
C LEU A 196 -14.19 17.78 -3.44
N SER A 197 -15.36 17.33 -3.91
CA SER A 197 -15.85 15.95 -3.67
C SER A 197 -15.05 14.91 -4.46
N SER A 198 -15.31 13.62 -4.22
CA SER A 198 -14.77 12.52 -5.05
C SER A 198 -15.20 12.65 -6.52
N THR A 199 -16.44 13.09 -6.77
CA THR A 199 -16.98 13.35 -8.11
C THR A 199 -16.34 14.56 -8.77
N ASP A 200 -16.18 15.69 -8.07
CA ASP A 200 -15.47 16.87 -8.56
C ASP A 200 -14.01 16.52 -8.94
N LYS A 201 -13.32 15.76 -8.10
CA LYS A 201 -11.93 15.32 -8.32
C LYS A 201 -11.81 14.44 -9.58
N SER A 202 -12.75 13.51 -9.76
CA SER A 202 -12.83 12.65 -10.94
C SER A 202 -13.11 13.44 -12.22
N ALA A 203 -14.08 14.37 -12.18
CA ALA A 203 -14.40 15.26 -13.28
C ALA A 203 -13.21 16.17 -13.67
N ILE A 204 -12.49 16.72 -12.69
CA ILE A 204 -11.27 17.51 -12.91
C ILE A 204 -10.20 16.70 -13.64
N VAL A 205 -10.00 15.43 -13.26
CA VAL A 205 -9.04 14.53 -13.92
C VAL A 205 -9.47 14.23 -15.36
N GLU A 206 -10.76 13.99 -15.62
CA GLU A 206 -11.27 13.78 -16.99
C GLU A 206 -11.08 15.03 -17.87
N TYR A 207 -11.41 16.22 -17.36
CA TYR A 207 -11.18 17.48 -18.08
C TYR A 207 -9.68 17.70 -18.38
N ILE A 208 -8.77 17.41 -17.43
CA ILE A 208 -7.32 17.48 -17.67
C ILE A 208 -6.87 16.44 -18.72
N GLY A 209 -7.48 15.26 -18.73
CA GLY A 209 -7.26 14.22 -19.75
C GLY A 209 -7.68 14.70 -21.15
N MET A 210 -8.89 15.26 -21.28
CA MET A 210 -9.39 15.85 -22.52
C MET A 210 -8.48 16.99 -23.01
N ILE A 211 -8.09 17.92 -22.13
CA ILE A 211 -7.20 19.05 -22.44
C ILE A 211 -5.84 18.56 -22.98
N LYS A 212 -5.21 17.59 -22.31
CA LYS A 212 -3.91 17.04 -22.71
C LYS A 212 -4.00 16.29 -24.05
N THR A 213 -5.02 15.46 -24.22
CA THR A 213 -5.20 14.64 -25.43
C THR A 213 -5.52 15.52 -26.64
N LEU A 214 -6.46 16.46 -26.50
CA LEU A 214 -6.80 17.43 -27.56
C LEU A 214 -5.59 18.33 -27.90
N GLY A 215 -4.86 18.80 -26.90
CA GLY A 215 -3.62 19.57 -27.08
C GLY A 215 -2.47 18.78 -27.71
N GLY A 216 -2.47 17.44 -27.62
CA GLY A 216 -1.56 16.55 -28.36
C GLY A 216 -2.02 16.29 -29.79
N LEU A 217 -3.31 16.02 -29.98
CA LEU A 217 -3.92 15.78 -31.29
C LEU A 217 -3.80 17.00 -32.23
N LEU A 218 -4.00 18.21 -31.69
CA LEU A 218 -3.77 19.48 -32.39
C LEU A 218 -2.29 19.75 -32.72
N LYS A 219 -1.35 18.97 -32.17
CA LYS A 219 0.09 19.02 -32.54
C LYS A 219 0.51 17.92 -33.51
N LYS A 220 -0.28 16.84 -33.68
CA LYS A 220 0.08 15.66 -34.49
C LYS A 220 0.41 15.99 -35.95
N TYR A 221 -0.23 17.02 -36.54
CA TYR A 221 -0.14 17.33 -37.97
C TYR A 221 0.58 18.66 -38.27
N VAL A 222 1.39 19.15 -37.33
CA VAL A 222 2.16 20.42 -37.44
C VAL A 222 3.10 20.49 -38.65
N SER A 223 3.41 19.37 -39.30
CA SER A 223 4.20 19.32 -40.54
C SER A 223 3.53 19.98 -41.76
N PHE A 224 2.20 20.01 -41.84
CA PHE A 224 1.47 20.63 -42.97
C PHE A 224 0.32 21.55 -42.56
N GLN A 225 -0.25 21.34 -41.36
CA GLN A 225 -1.37 22.11 -40.83
C GLN A 225 -1.10 23.63 -40.78
N PRO A 226 0.08 24.12 -40.32
CA PRO A 226 0.38 25.56 -40.34
C PRO A 226 0.49 26.12 -41.76
N THR A 227 1.04 25.35 -42.70
CA THR A 227 1.17 25.75 -44.11
C THR A 227 -0.21 25.89 -44.77
N ALA A 228 -1.11 24.94 -44.55
CA ALA A 228 -2.49 25.03 -45.03
C ALA A 228 -3.25 26.22 -44.43
N ILE A 229 -3.10 26.45 -43.12
CA ILE A 229 -3.66 27.61 -42.41
C ILE A 229 -3.10 28.92 -42.96
N ASN A 230 -1.78 29.00 -43.16
CA ASN A 230 -1.12 30.18 -43.73
C ASN A 230 -1.57 30.44 -45.17
N ASN A 231 -1.78 29.41 -45.99
CA ASN A 231 -2.29 29.56 -47.35
C ASN A 231 -3.73 30.11 -47.37
N TYR A 232 -4.61 29.60 -46.50
CA TYR A 232 -5.96 30.14 -46.35
C TYR A 232 -5.95 31.59 -45.85
N ILE A 233 -5.23 31.86 -44.74
CA ILE A 233 -5.09 33.20 -44.17
C ILE A 233 -4.44 34.16 -45.19
N TYR A 234 -3.49 33.71 -46.00
CA TYR A 234 -2.88 34.54 -47.04
C TYR A 234 -3.91 34.97 -48.09
N VAL A 235 -4.77 34.06 -48.58
CA VAL A 235 -5.81 34.41 -49.56
C VAL A 235 -6.84 35.36 -48.94
N GLU A 236 -7.35 35.05 -47.74
CA GLU A 236 -8.29 35.89 -46.99
C GLU A 236 -7.71 37.28 -46.71
N VAL A 237 -6.47 37.36 -46.21
CA VAL A 237 -5.78 38.63 -45.91
C VAL A 237 -5.41 39.38 -47.18
N GLN A 238 -5.10 38.73 -48.30
CA GLN A 238 -4.89 39.39 -49.59
C GLN A 238 -6.19 40.02 -50.12
N GLN A 239 -7.30 39.28 -50.07
CA GLN A 239 -8.63 39.80 -50.44
C GLN A 239 -9.04 40.95 -49.52
N PHE A 240 -9.00 40.73 -48.21
CA PHE A 240 -9.31 41.76 -47.21
C PHE A 240 -8.39 42.98 -47.34
N THR A 241 -7.10 42.80 -47.64
CA THR A 241 -6.17 43.94 -47.76
C THR A 241 -6.45 44.77 -49.01
N LYS A 242 -6.59 44.12 -50.17
CA LYS A 242 -6.85 44.77 -51.46
C LYS A 242 -8.24 45.42 -51.56
N LEU A 243 -9.23 44.92 -50.82
CA LEU A 243 -10.62 45.39 -50.93
C LEU A 243 -11.10 46.24 -49.74
N SER A 244 -10.56 45.99 -48.53
CA SER A 244 -11.05 46.58 -47.27
C SER A 244 -9.98 47.32 -46.48
N VAL A 245 -8.74 46.82 -46.39
CA VAL A 245 -7.67 47.52 -45.65
C VAL A 245 -7.15 48.73 -46.41
N GLN A 246 -7.15 48.70 -47.75
CA GLN A 246 -6.84 49.88 -48.57
C GLN A 246 -7.72 51.09 -48.14
N LYS A 247 -9.04 50.87 -48.05
CA LYS A 247 -10.04 51.84 -47.54
C LYS A 247 -9.84 52.24 -46.07
N CYS A 248 -9.13 51.44 -45.28
CA CYS A 248 -8.91 51.68 -43.86
C CYS A 248 -7.52 52.27 -43.54
N ILE A 249 -6.51 52.10 -44.39
CA ILE A 249 -5.19 52.73 -44.25
C ILE A 249 -5.26 54.23 -44.58
N GLU A 250 -6.10 54.59 -45.56
CA GLU A 250 -6.55 55.97 -45.82
C GLU A 250 -7.04 56.66 -44.52
N ILE A 251 -7.77 55.93 -43.67
CA ILE A 251 -8.31 56.43 -42.40
C ILE A 251 -7.26 56.34 -41.26
N ALA A 252 -6.52 55.24 -41.17
CA ALA A 252 -5.70 54.87 -40.00
C ALA A 252 -4.24 55.36 -40.03
N THR A 253 -3.77 55.96 -41.13
CA THR A 253 -2.47 56.67 -41.16
C THR A 253 -2.38 57.80 -40.12
N LYS A 254 -3.51 58.29 -39.60
CA LYS A 254 -3.60 59.40 -38.65
C LYS A 254 -3.08 59.18 -37.21
N LYS A 255 -2.64 57.97 -36.79
CA LYS A 255 -1.63 57.69 -35.72
C LYS A 255 -1.53 56.18 -35.34
N LYS A 256 -0.40 55.74 -34.76
CA LYS A 256 -0.09 54.31 -34.43
C LYS A 256 0.14 54.06 -32.92
N LYS A 257 -0.48 52.97 -32.41
CA LYS A 257 0.03 51.80 -31.62
C LYS A 257 1.39 51.89 -30.85
N ASN A 258 1.71 51.12 -29.76
CA ASN A 258 0.99 50.18 -28.87
C ASN A 258 1.87 49.67 -27.67
N ILE A 259 1.26 49.37 -26.51
CA ILE A 259 1.36 48.16 -25.63
C ILE A 259 2.73 47.45 -25.34
N SER A 260 3.06 47.15 -24.05
CA SER A 260 3.45 45.79 -23.53
C SER A 260 3.93 45.70 -22.03
N ARG A 261 3.45 44.73 -21.21
CA ARG A 261 4.15 43.56 -20.53
C ARG A 261 4.83 43.85 -19.16
N PHE A 262 5.17 42.90 -18.23
CA PHE A 262 4.62 41.58 -17.75
C PHE A 262 5.43 41.00 -16.53
N ILE A 263 4.88 39.99 -15.79
CA ILE A 263 5.56 38.87 -15.03
C ILE A 263 6.27 39.20 -13.66
N ARG A 264 6.56 38.29 -12.67
CA ARG A 264 5.88 37.12 -12.01
C ARG A 264 6.76 36.47 -10.88
N SER A 265 6.17 35.71 -9.92
CA SER A 265 6.75 34.51 -9.20
C SER A 265 7.67 34.75 -7.94
N GLN A 266 8.09 33.81 -7.05
CA GLN A 266 8.07 32.31 -6.97
C GLN A 266 8.38 31.69 -5.54
N ASN A 267 7.93 30.44 -5.21
CA ASN A 267 8.48 29.39 -4.27
C ASN A 267 8.61 29.57 -2.70
N TYR A 268 8.92 28.57 -1.81
CA TYR A 268 8.64 27.09 -1.64
C TYR A 268 9.39 26.46 -0.38
N ILE A 269 8.98 25.32 0.26
CA ILE A 269 9.83 24.44 1.15
C ILE A 269 9.13 23.63 2.31
N GLU A 270 9.90 22.81 3.07
CA GLU A 270 9.58 21.46 3.67
C GLU A 270 10.69 21.02 4.70
N ASN A 271 10.72 19.93 5.52
CA ASN A 271 9.81 18.85 6.02
C ASN A 271 10.49 18.08 7.22
N GLN A 272 9.78 17.24 8.01
CA GLN A 272 10.35 16.20 8.93
C GLN A 272 9.51 14.89 9.00
N LYS A 273 10.06 13.79 9.57
CA LYS A 273 9.57 12.39 9.35
C LYS A 273 9.37 11.56 10.64
N SER A 274 8.55 10.51 10.53
CA SER A 274 8.26 9.52 11.59
C SER A 274 8.49 8.05 11.14
N SER A 275 8.14 7.07 11.97
CA SER A 275 8.49 5.65 11.78
C SER A 275 7.91 5.01 10.51
N ARG A 276 8.66 4.07 9.91
CA ARG A 276 8.32 3.44 8.63
C ARG A 276 7.19 2.43 8.78
N LYS A 277 5.95 2.92 8.74
CA LYS A 277 4.76 2.10 8.49
C LYS A 277 4.92 1.41 7.12
N PHE A 278 5.15 0.10 7.11
CA PHE A 278 5.10 -0.69 5.87
C PHE A 278 3.68 -0.63 5.30
N LYS A 279 3.57 -0.39 3.98
CA LYS A 279 2.27 -0.44 3.30
C LYS A 279 1.76 -1.88 3.32
N SER A 280 0.48 -2.06 3.63
CA SER A 280 -0.15 -3.38 3.78
C SER A 280 -0.05 -4.26 2.51
N PHE A 281 0.10 -3.60 1.36
CA PHE A 281 0.45 -4.21 0.06
C PHE A 281 1.71 -5.09 0.13
N ASN A 282 2.74 -4.66 0.86
CA ASN A 282 4.01 -5.36 1.02
C ASN A 282 3.95 -6.52 2.06
N LEU A 283 2.78 -6.76 2.67
CA LEU A 283 2.57 -7.82 3.66
C LEU A 283 1.61 -8.87 3.11
N TYR A 284 0.30 -8.56 3.17
CA TYR A 284 -0.79 -9.46 2.79
C TYR A 284 -1.78 -8.75 1.86
N GLY A 285 -1.30 -7.81 1.04
CA GLY A 285 -2.11 -7.04 0.08
C GLY A 285 -2.89 -5.88 0.72
N ASN A 286 -3.74 -6.13 1.71
CA ASN A 286 -4.60 -5.11 2.33
C ASN A 286 -4.73 -5.26 3.86
N ASN A 287 -5.40 -4.30 4.52
CA ASN A 287 -5.57 -4.31 5.98
C ASN A 287 -6.41 -5.48 6.49
N ALA A 288 -7.48 -5.86 5.77
CA ALA A 288 -8.36 -6.94 6.19
C ALA A 288 -7.61 -8.28 6.17
N LEU A 289 -6.92 -8.59 5.08
CA LEU A 289 -6.06 -9.77 4.94
C LEU A 289 -4.90 -9.77 5.94
N ASN A 290 -4.31 -8.60 6.24
CA ASN A 290 -3.29 -8.48 7.28
C ASN A 290 -3.87 -8.83 8.67
N THR A 291 -5.03 -8.28 9.04
CA THR A 291 -5.72 -8.62 10.30
C THR A 291 -6.12 -10.10 10.35
N THR A 292 -6.68 -10.65 9.28
CA THR A 292 -7.06 -12.08 9.21
C THR A 292 -5.84 -13.00 9.33
N MET A 293 -4.76 -12.73 8.59
CA MET A 293 -3.55 -13.55 8.63
C MET A 293 -2.84 -13.43 9.98
N ASN A 294 -2.81 -12.23 10.59
CA ASN A 294 -2.30 -12.08 11.96
C ASN A 294 -3.16 -12.83 12.98
N SER A 295 -4.49 -12.88 12.82
CA SER A 295 -5.38 -13.68 13.66
C SER A 295 -5.17 -15.19 13.46
N ILE A 296 -4.97 -15.67 12.24
CA ILE A 296 -4.62 -17.07 11.94
C ILE A 296 -3.27 -17.41 12.61
N ASN A 297 -2.24 -16.58 12.39
CA ASN A 297 -0.92 -16.75 12.99
C ASN A 297 -0.97 -16.68 14.54
N LYS A 298 -1.90 -15.92 15.12
CA LYS A 298 -2.08 -15.81 16.58
C LYS A 298 -2.53 -17.13 17.22
N ILE A 299 -3.25 -17.99 16.51
CA ILE A 299 -3.61 -19.34 16.98
C ILE A 299 -2.34 -20.17 17.24
N TYR A 300 -1.31 -19.97 16.42
CA TYR A 300 -0.01 -20.65 16.51
C TYR A 300 0.96 -20.00 17.51
N LYS A 301 0.68 -18.80 18.03
CA LYS A 301 1.61 -18.07 18.92
C LYS A 301 1.83 -18.75 20.27
N ASN A 302 0.84 -19.46 20.79
CA ASN A 302 0.80 -19.90 22.19
C ASN A 302 1.28 -21.34 22.42
N PHE A 303 1.81 -22.04 21.41
CA PHE A 303 2.34 -23.40 21.56
C PHE A 303 3.48 -23.67 20.57
N PHE A 304 4.31 -24.69 20.85
CA PHE A 304 5.25 -25.26 19.88
C PHE A 304 4.89 -26.73 19.58
N GLY A 305 5.24 -27.26 18.40
CA GLY A 305 4.83 -28.62 18.01
C GLY A 305 4.85 -28.90 16.51
N ILE A 306 4.22 -29.99 16.07
CA ILE A 306 4.41 -30.61 14.75
C ILE A 306 4.27 -29.64 13.54
N GLN A 307 3.37 -28.66 13.61
CA GLN A 307 3.18 -27.68 12.53
C GLN A 307 4.33 -26.67 12.47
N HIS A 308 4.94 -26.34 13.61
CA HIS A 308 6.14 -25.50 13.70
C HIS A 308 7.37 -26.25 13.19
N PHE A 309 7.54 -27.53 13.55
CA PHE A 309 8.58 -28.38 12.96
C PHE A 309 8.43 -28.51 11.43
N ARG A 310 7.21 -28.63 10.89
CA ARG A 310 6.98 -28.62 9.44
C ARG A 310 7.37 -27.30 8.77
N SER A 311 7.12 -26.16 9.42
CA SER A 311 7.58 -24.85 8.93
C SER A 311 9.10 -24.73 9.02
N LEU A 312 9.71 -25.23 10.10
CA LEU A 312 11.16 -25.25 10.30
C LEU A 312 11.86 -26.06 9.21
N LEU A 313 11.40 -27.29 8.93
CA LEU A 313 11.90 -28.17 7.86
C LEU A 313 11.68 -27.64 6.43
N ARG A 314 10.86 -26.59 6.25
CA ARG A 314 10.67 -25.90 4.95
C ARG A 314 11.60 -24.70 4.77
N VAL A 315 12.10 -24.13 5.87
CA VAL A 315 12.95 -22.92 5.86
C VAL A 315 14.42 -23.29 6.06
N LEU A 316 14.72 -24.25 6.95
CA LEU A 316 16.06 -24.80 7.12
C LEU A 316 16.39 -25.82 6.04
N LYS A 317 17.63 -25.80 5.56
CA LYS A 317 18.17 -26.85 4.69
C LYS A 317 18.66 -28.03 5.53
N ARG A 318 18.94 -29.17 4.88
CA ARG A 318 19.40 -30.41 5.57
C ARG A 318 20.69 -30.19 6.36
N GLU A 319 21.60 -29.41 5.80
CA GLU A 319 22.87 -29.05 6.41
C GLU A 319 22.62 -28.20 7.67
N SER A 320 21.72 -27.21 7.58
CA SER A 320 21.32 -26.37 8.71
C SER A 320 20.66 -27.15 9.84
N ILE A 321 19.89 -28.20 9.51
CA ILE A 321 19.28 -29.09 10.51
C ILE A 321 20.37 -29.88 11.24
N ALA A 322 21.35 -30.42 10.53
CA ALA A 322 22.50 -31.10 11.13
C ALA A 322 23.29 -30.19 12.09
N TYR A 323 23.56 -28.93 11.71
CA TYR A 323 24.21 -27.97 12.60
C TYR A 323 23.40 -27.70 13.88
N VAL A 324 22.07 -27.56 13.79
CA VAL A 324 21.19 -27.39 14.98
C VAL A 324 21.25 -28.61 15.90
N ILE A 325 21.38 -29.82 15.36
CA ILE A 325 21.53 -31.05 16.16
C ILE A 325 22.88 -31.05 16.87
N CYS A 326 23.98 -30.76 16.17
CA CYS A 326 25.32 -30.70 16.78
C CYS A 326 25.41 -29.66 17.91
N GLU A 327 24.85 -28.47 17.72
CA GLU A 327 24.79 -27.43 18.76
C GLU A 327 23.93 -27.85 19.96
N LEU A 328 22.84 -28.60 19.74
CA LEU A 328 22.05 -29.21 20.82
C LEU A 328 22.83 -30.29 21.56
N GLU A 329 23.56 -31.16 20.88
CA GLU A 329 24.40 -32.20 21.50
C GLU A 329 25.50 -31.59 22.40
N ASP A 330 26.16 -30.54 21.91
CA ASP A 330 27.19 -29.81 22.64
C ASP A 330 26.62 -28.97 23.79
N PHE A 331 25.39 -28.45 23.65
CA PHE A 331 24.66 -27.78 24.72
C PHE A 331 24.25 -28.77 25.83
N GLU A 332 23.70 -29.93 25.49
CA GLU A 332 23.28 -30.95 26.47
C GLU A 332 24.48 -31.58 27.20
N CYS A 333 25.62 -31.76 26.53
CA CYS A 333 26.85 -32.19 27.20
C CYS A 333 27.35 -31.16 28.22
N LYS A 334 27.25 -29.85 27.93
CA LYS A 334 27.58 -28.78 28.88
C LYS A 334 26.57 -28.71 30.03
N LEU A 335 25.27 -28.79 29.75
CA LEU A 335 24.22 -28.79 30.78
C LEU A 335 24.39 -29.94 31.80
N LEU A 336 24.80 -31.13 31.32
CA LEU A 336 25.17 -32.27 32.17
C LEU A 336 26.38 -32.00 33.07
N GLN A 337 27.42 -31.34 32.53
CA GLN A 337 28.70 -31.10 33.22
C GLN A 337 28.64 -29.90 34.16
N ASP A 338 28.14 -28.77 33.68
CA ASP A 338 28.22 -27.46 34.33
C ASP A 338 27.06 -27.19 35.31
N SER A 339 25.92 -27.87 35.15
CA SER A 339 24.72 -27.65 35.99
C SER A 339 24.25 -28.92 36.70
N ILE A 340 23.92 -29.98 35.96
CA ILE A 340 23.30 -31.18 36.53
C ILE A 340 24.28 -31.96 37.43
N THR A 341 25.56 -32.08 37.05
CA THR A 341 26.58 -32.76 37.88
C THR A 341 26.84 -32.05 39.23
N PRO A 342 26.98 -30.72 39.30
CA PRO A 342 26.97 -29.99 40.57
C PRO A 342 25.72 -30.25 41.42
N TYR A 343 24.51 -30.15 40.86
CA TYR A 343 23.28 -30.41 41.63
C TYR A 343 23.21 -31.84 42.17
N ILE A 344 23.56 -32.85 41.37
CA ILE A 344 23.67 -34.24 41.83
C ILE A 344 24.66 -34.33 42.99
N SER A 345 25.84 -33.71 42.86
CA SER A 345 26.90 -33.73 43.89
C SER A 345 26.49 -33.02 45.20
N VAL A 346 25.58 -32.04 45.16
CA VAL A 346 25.04 -31.36 46.35
C VAL A 346 23.94 -32.20 47.00
N ILE A 347 22.98 -32.70 46.21
CA ILE A 347 21.87 -33.52 46.71
C ILE A 347 22.38 -34.86 47.27
N GLN A 348 23.44 -35.42 46.68
CA GLN A 348 24.13 -36.61 47.16
C GLN A 348 24.75 -36.40 48.55
N LYS A 349 25.40 -35.25 48.80
CA LYS A 349 25.94 -34.90 50.13
C LYS A 349 24.87 -34.64 51.18
N GLY A 350 23.69 -34.19 50.77
CA GLY A 350 22.49 -34.08 51.62
C GLY A 350 21.67 -35.36 51.72
N PHE A 351 22.15 -36.50 51.20
CA PHE A 351 21.38 -37.74 51.16
C PHE A 351 21.55 -38.53 52.48
N PRO A 352 20.46 -38.90 53.20
CA PRO A 352 20.62 -39.55 54.50
C PRO A 352 21.15 -40.98 54.40
N ASP A 353 22.26 -41.28 55.10
CA ASP A 353 23.02 -42.54 55.03
C ASP A 353 22.19 -43.82 55.22
N ASN A 354 21.19 -43.75 56.11
CA ASN A 354 20.45 -44.90 56.64
C ASN A 354 18.96 -44.87 56.28
N ILE A 355 18.62 -44.55 55.02
CA ILE A 355 17.28 -44.79 54.49
C ILE A 355 17.05 -46.30 54.30
N LYS A 356 15.96 -46.81 54.88
CA LYS A 356 15.43 -48.16 54.66
C LYS A 356 13.99 -48.04 54.17
N LEU A 357 13.53 -49.02 53.39
CA LEU A 357 12.11 -49.11 53.03
C LEU A 357 11.29 -49.44 54.31
N PRO A 358 10.25 -48.68 54.65
CA PRO A 358 9.36 -49.01 55.75
C PRO A 358 8.72 -50.39 55.59
N LEU A 359 8.54 -51.11 56.70
CA LEU A 359 7.78 -52.37 56.72
C LEU A 359 6.30 -52.10 56.37
N TYR A 360 5.66 -53.05 55.69
CA TYR A 360 4.23 -52.98 55.31
C TYR A 360 3.29 -52.61 56.49
N GLN A 361 3.66 -53.00 57.71
CA GLN A 361 2.92 -52.71 58.95
C GLN A 361 2.76 -51.21 59.27
N TYR A 362 3.60 -50.32 58.73
CA TYR A 362 3.48 -48.87 58.92
C TYR A 362 2.45 -48.20 58.00
N GLY A 363 1.88 -48.94 57.04
CA GLY A 363 0.92 -48.41 56.07
C GLY A 363 1.52 -47.37 55.11
N ALA A 364 0.67 -46.77 54.28
CA ALA A 364 1.09 -45.73 53.33
C ALA A 364 1.40 -44.39 54.02
N GLU A 365 0.66 -44.06 55.08
CA GLU A 365 0.76 -42.80 55.83
C GLU A 365 2.07 -42.72 56.63
N GLY A 366 2.37 -43.72 57.47
CA GLY A 366 3.65 -43.79 58.19
C GLY A 366 4.86 -43.94 57.26
N ALA A 367 4.70 -44.55 56.09
CA ALA A 367 5.75 -44.57 55.07
C ALA A 367 5.97 -43.18 54.43
N TYR A 368 4.90 -42.43 54.16
CA TYR A 368 4.99 -41.05 53.67
C TYR A 368 5.67 -40.13 54.70
N GLU A 369 5.25 -40.18 55.96
CA GLU A 369 5.87 -39.37 57.04
C GLU A 369 7.36 -39.68 57.22
N TYR A 370 7.74 -40.96 57.17
CA TYR A 370 9.14 -41.39 57.22
C TYR A 370 9.99 -40.74 56.12
N PHE A 371 9.53 -40.78 54.85
CA PHE A 371 10.26 -40.16 53.75
C PHE A 371 10.21 -38.63 53.80
N ASN A 372 9.09 -38.03 54.22
CA ASN A 372 8.94 -36.59 54.37
C ASN A 372 9.92 -36.04 55.41
N HIS A 373 10.04 -36.67 56.58
CA HIS A 373 11.05 -36.32 57.58
C HIS A 373 12.49 -36.57 57.10
N LYS A 374 12.73 -37.59 56.26
CA LYS A 374 14.07 -37.87 55.71
C LYS A 374 14.52 -36.93 54.60
N PHE A 375 13.59 -36.33 53.85
CA PHE A 375 13.90 -35.41 52.75
C PHE A 375 13.55 -33.94 53.05
N ILE A 376 13.22 -33.58 54.29
CA ILE A 376 12.80 -32.21 54.65
C ILE A 376 13.84 -31.13 54.31
N GLU A 377 15.14 -31.43 54.38
CA GLU A 377 16.20 -30.51 53.97
C GLU A 377 16.25 -30.32 52.44
N LEU A 378 15.97 -31.38 51.67
CA LEU A 378 15.88 -31.33 50.21
C LEU A 378 14.58 -30.65 49.72
N ILE A 379 13.47 -30.83 50.43
CA ILE A 379 12.19 -30.14 50.17
C ILE A 379 12.36 -28.62 50.34
N ASN A 380 13.16 -28.19 51.31
CA ASN A 380 13.46 -26.79 51.60
C ASN A 380 14.73 -26.26 50.88
N TYR A 381 15.29 -27.01 49.91
CA TYR A 381 16.48 -26.59 49.18
C TYR A 381 16.15 -25.39 48.25
N PRO A 382 16.82 -24.23 48.39
CA PRO A 382 16.40 -23.00 47.71
C PRO A 382 16.53 -23.04 46.18
N ASP A 383 17.50 -23.78 45.66
CA ASP A 383 17.71 -23.94 44.21
C ASP A 383 16.92 -25.12 43.60
N LEU A 384 15.97 -25.73 44.32
CA LEU A 384 15.24 -26.91 43.86
C LEU A 384 14.46 -26.65 42.55
N ASP A 385 13.93 -25.44 42.34
CA ASP A 385 13.33 -25.04 41.07
C ASP A 385 14.36 -24.95 39.93
N SER A 386 15.60 -24.55 40.22
CA SER A 386 16.72 -24.55 39.26
C SER A 386 17.15 -25.99 38.90
N VAL A 387 17.07 -26.93 39.86
CA VAL A 387 17.25 -28.37 39.61
C VAL A 387 16.16 -28.89 38.66
N TYR A 388 14.88 -28.61 38.96
CA TYR A 388 13.77 -29.00 38.09
C TYR A 388 13.89 -28.38 36.69
N GLN A 389 14.21 -27.09 36.58
CA GLN A 389 14.39 -26.40 35.30
C GLN A 389 15.58 -26.96 34.51
N SER A 390 16.66 -27.38 35.16
CA SER A 390 17.81 -28.02 34.49
C SER A 390 17.43 -29.37 33.89
N PHE A 391 16.77 -30.25 34.65
CA PHE A 391 16.28 -31.53 34.13
C PHE A 391 15.16 -31.36 33.09
N ALA A 392 14.32 -30.33 33.21
CA ALA A 392 13.29 -30.02 32.22
C ALA A 392 13.90 -29.51 30.90
N THR A 393 14.92 -28.64 30.95
CA THR A 393 15.68 -28.21 29.77
C THR A 393 16.33 -29.41 29.08
N PHE A 394 17.01 -30.27 29.86
CA PHE A 394 17.62 -31.50 29.36
C PHE A 394 16.60 -32.39 28.63
N GLY A 395 15.45 -32.68 29.27
CA GLY A 395 14.37 -33.46 28.66
C GLY A 395 13.76 -32.79 27.41
N ASN A 396 13.69 -31.46 27.36
CA ASN A 396 13.14 -30.73 26.22
C ASN A 396 13.97 -30.92 24.93
N ALA A 397 15.29 -31.12 25.01
CA ALA A 397 16.10 -31.41 23.83
C ALA A 397 15.78 -32.79 23.23
N PHE A 398 15.64 -33.84 24.04
CA PHE A 398 15.19 -35.15 23.56
C PHE A 398 13.78 -35.09 22.96
N ILE A 399 12.85 -34.33 23.56
CA ILE A 399 11.51 -34.10 23.01
C ILE A 399 11.59 -33.34 21.67
N PHE A 400 12.47 -32.35 21.54
CA PHE A 400 12.70 -31.62 20.30
C PHE A 400 13.23 -32.54 19.19
N VAL A 401 14.27 -33.33 19.47
CA VAL A 401 14.85 -34.29 18.52
C VAL A 401 13.83 -35.37 18.13
N PHE A 402 13.07 -35.92 19.09
CA PHE A 402 12.00 -36.88 18.82
C PHE A 402 10.91 -36.30 17.90
N LEU A 403 10.45 -35.07 18.15
CA LEU A 403 9.44 -34.42 17.32
C LEU A 403 9.99 -34.02 15.95
N LEU A 404 11.27 -33.66 15.85
CA LEU A 404 11.98 -33.41 14.60
C LEU A 404 12.06 -34.69 13.75
N ASP A 405 12.59 -35.78 14.31
CA ASP A 405 12.72 -37.10 13.67
C ASP A 405 11.35 -37.62 13.21
N LYS A 406 10.35 -37.59 14.09
CA LYS A 406 8.94 -37.91 13.76
C LYS A 406 8.39 -37.05 12.63
N THR A 407 8.73 -35.76 12.56
CA THR A 407 8.30 -34.90 11.45
C THR A 407 9.00 -35.29 10.14
N MET A 408 10.33 -35.47 10.18
CA MET A 408 11.15 -35.89 9.04
C MET A 408 10.70 -37.23 8.47
N ALA A 409 10.38 -38.21 9.31
CA ALA A 409 9.77 -39.47 8.92
C ALA A 409 8.44 -39.26 8.16
N THR A 410 7.54 -38.37 8.64
CA THR A 410 6.28 -38.11 7.91
C THR A 410 6.48 -37.42 6.56
N GLU A 411 7.42 -36.48 6.42
CA GLU A 411 7.70 -35.86 5.12
C GLU A 411 8.44 -36.83 4.18
N SER A 412 9.34 -37.68 4.69
CA SER A 412 9.95 -38.78 3.94
C SER A 412 8.88 -39.73 3.41
N CYS A 413 7.94 -40.21 4.24
CA CYS A 413 6.86 -41.09 3.78
C CYS A 413 5.98 -40.46 2.68
N LYS A 414 5.71 -39.15 2.71
CA LYS A 414 5.05 -38.47 1.58
C LYS A 414 5.90 -38.49 0.32
N ALA A 415 7.20 -38.19 0.43
CA ALA A 415 8.12 -38.25 -0.69
C ALA A 415 8.22 -39.67 -1.27
N LYS A 416 8.24 -40.71 -0.41
CA LYS A 416 8.18 -42.13 -0.80
C LYS A 416 6.91 -42.40 -1.63
N ILE A 417 5.73 -41.96 -1.18
CA ILE A 417 4.46 -42.16 -1.91
C ILE A 417 4.46 -41.43 -3.27
N LEU A 418 4.84 -40.14 -3.29
CA LEU A 418 4.84 -39.33 -4.52
C LEU A 418 5.85 -39.82 -5.57
N SER A 419 7.00 -40.34 -5.15
CA SER A 419 8.03 -40.84 -6.07
C SER A 419 7.83 -42.30 -6.50
N LYS A 420 7.12 -43.12 -5.71
CA LYS A 420 6.88 -44.54 -6.01
C LYS A 420 6.23 -44.76 -7.39
N ASN A 421 5.26 -43.93 -7.77
CA ASN A 421 4.57 -44.07 -9.07
C ASN A 421 5.45 -43.65 -10.27
N ILE A 422 6.53 -42.90 -10.03
CA ILE A 422 7.48 -42.49 -11.06
C ILE A 422 8.48 -43.64 -11.30
N TRP A 423 9.07 -44.18 -10.23
CA TRP A 423 10.14 -45.18 -10.32
C TRP A 423 9.64 -46.63 -10.47
N ASN A 424 8.52 -47.03 -9.85
CA ASN A 424 8.06 -48.42 -9.95
C ASN A 424 7.53 -48.80 -11.34
N ASN A 425 7.16 -47.82 -12.17
CA ASN A 425 6.68 -48.06 -13.54
C ASN A 425 7.82 -48.40 -14.53
N GLU A 426 9.08 -48.22 -14.16
CA GLU A 426 10.22 -48.53 -15.05
C GLU A 426 10.40 -50.04 -15.31
N ASN A 427 9.90 -50.90 -14.41
CA ASN A 427 10.16 -52.34 -14.47
C ASN A 427 9.55 -53.07 -15.68
N ASN A 428 8.57 -52.48 -16.38
CA ASN A 428 7.82 -53.16 -17.45
C ASN A 428 7.98 -52.55 -18.85
N SER A 429 8.61 -51.38 -19.04
CA SER A 429 8.91 -50.87 -20.39
C SER A 429 9.99 -49.77 -20.42
N PHE A 430 11.05 -49.98 -21.22
CA PHE A 430 12.04 -48.98 -21.67
C PHE A 430 12.61 -48.03 -20.58
N THR A 431 13.82 -48.34 -20.11
CA THR A 431 14.56 -47.55 -19.11
C THR A 431 14.68 -46.07 -19.46
N LEU A 432 14.39 -45.19 -18.49
CA LEU A 432 14.36 -43.73 -18.66
C LEU A 432 15.69 -43.16 -19.19
N SER A 433 16.81 -43.77 -18.79
CA SER A 433 18.18 -43.45 -19.24
C SER A 433 18.34 -43.45 -20.78
N SER A 434 17.59 -44.30 -21.50
CA SER A 434 17.62 -44.34 -22.98
C SER A 434 17.03 -43.07 -23.61
N LYS A 435 15.85 -42.63 -23.15
CA LYS A 435 15.17 -41.42 -23.61
C LYS A 435 15.94 -40.15 -23.20
N LEU A 436 16.56 -40.16 -22.02
CA LEU A 436 17.43 -39.08 -21.56
C LEU A 436 18.71 -38.95 -22.40
N SER A 437 19.28 -40.06 -22.89
CA SER A 437 20.42 -40.01 -23.81
C SER A 437 20.07 -39.34 -25.15
N ILE A 438 18.85 -39.56 -25.65
CA ILE A 438 18.34 -38.91 -26.86
C ILE A 438 18.09 -37.41 -26.59
N ALA A 439 17.51 -37.06 -25.44
CA ALA A 439 17.34 -35.66 -25.04
C ALA A 439 18.68 -34.93 -24.85
N ASP A 440 19.70 -35.63 -24.32
CA ASP A 440 21.05 -35.11 -24.15
C ASP A 440 21.74 -34.77 -25.48
N GLU A 441 21.35 -35.42 -26.58
CA GLU A 441 21.85 -35.16 -27.94
C GLU A 441 21.02 -34.11 -28.68
N VAL A 442 19.68 -34.20 -28.62
CA VAL A 442 18.76 -33.22 -29.24
C VAL A 442 18.91 -31.82 -28.66
N LEU A 443 19.26 -31.70 -27.37
CA LEU A 443 19.47 -30.43 -26.66
C LEU A 443 20.95 -30.01 -26.57
N GLU A 444 21.85 -30.71 -27.28
CA GLU A 444 23.32 -30.55 -27.20
C GLU A 444 23.88 -30.52 -25.76
N SER A 445 23.20 -31.15 -24.80
CA SER A 445 23.42 -30.91 -23.36
C SER A 445 24.83 -31.27 -22.87
N LYS A 446 25.53 -32.11 -23.64
CA LYS A 446 26.94 -32.49 -23.46
C LYS A 446 27.88 -31.27 -23.49
N LYS A 447 27.42 -30.10 -23.96
CA LYS A 447 28.12 -28.80 -23.88
C LYS A 447 27.97 -28.09 -22.53
N PHE A 448 27.00 -28.47 -21.70
CA PHE A 448 26.81 -27.91 -20.35
C PHE A 448 27.64 -28.68 -19.31
N LYS A 449 27.84 -28.06 -18.14
CA LYS A 449 28.67 -28.59 -17.03
C LYS A 449 28.16 -29.92 -16.43
N MET A 450 26.94 -30.34 -16.77
CA MET A 450 26.33 -31.63 -16.39
C MET A 450 25.18 -31.93 -17.36
N SER A 451 25.11 -33.14 -17.92
CA SER A 451 24.03 -33.54 -18.84
C SER A 451 22.75 -33.94 -18.09
N TYR A 452 21.61 -34.04 -18.78
CA TYR A 452 20.34 -34.45 -18.16
C TYR A 452 20.37 -35.91 -17.69
N LYS A 453 21.08 -36.80 -18.38
CA LYS A 453 21.30 -38.17 -17.89
C LYS A 453 21.99 -38.17 -16.51
N VAL A 454 23.14 -37.49 -16.39
CA VAL A 454 23.90 -37.42 -15.12
C VAL A 454 23.12 -36.69 -14.02
N LEU A 455 22.35 -35.66 -14.37
CA LEU A 455 21.44 -34.98 -13.44
C LEU A 455 20.33 -35.91 -12.95
N SER A 456 19.73 -36.70 -13.84
CA SER A 456 18.67 -37.66 -13.49
C SER A 456 19.20 -38.78 -12.62
N GLU A 457 20.35 -39.38 -12.94
CA GLU A 457 20.98 -40.45 -12.15
C GLU A 457 21.33 -39.95 -10.73
N ARG A 458 21.77 -38.69 -10.59
CA ARG A 458 22.00 -38.06 -9.28
C ARG A 458 20.70 -37.80 -8.51
N TYR A 459 19.65 -37.36 -9.19
CA TYR A 459 18.34 -37.12 -8.57
C TYR A 459 17.67 -38.44 -8.14
N GLU A 460 17.77 -39.47 -8.98
CA GLU A 460 17.36 -40.84 -8.69
C GLU A 460 18.09 -41.36 -7.45
N TYR A 461 19.43 -41.31 -7.43
CA TYR A 461 20.24 -41.70 -6.27
C TYR A 461 19.83 -40.97 -4.98
N LEU A 462 19.72 -39.63 -5.03
CA LEU A 462 19.29 -38.82 -3.88
C LEU A 462 17.87 -39.15 -3.42
N SER A 463 16.96 -39.47 -4.34
CA SER A 463 15.60 -39.89 -3.97
C SER A 463 15.60 -41.30 -3.35
N LYS A 464 16.29 -42.28 -3.96
CA LYS A 464 16.41 -43.66 -3.47
C LYS A 464 17.10 -43.72 -2.10
N ALA A 465 18.11 -42.88 -1.85
CA ALA A 465 18.73 -42.74 -0.52
C ALA A 465 17.73 -42.25 0.55
N VAL A 466 16.87 -41.27 0.22
CA VAL A 466 15.82 -40.77 1.12
C VAL A 466 14.67 -41.78 1.31
N ILE A 467 14.41 -42.60 0.29
CA ILE A 467 13.41 -43.67 0.34
C ILE A 467 13.88 -44.85 1.21
N ASN A 468 15.18 -45.18 1.19
CA ASN A 468 15.74 -46.38 1.82
C ASN A 468 16.41 -46.12 3.19
N GLY A 469 16.65 -44.87 3.59
CA GLY A 469 17.18 -44.53 4.91
C GLY A 469 16.22 -44.93 6.04
N ASN A 470 16.72 -45.70 6.99
CA ASN A 470 16.01 -46.21 8.18
C ASN A 470 16.62 -45.73 9.52
N ASN A 471 17.65 -44.88 9.48
CA ASN A 471 18.27 -44.31 10.69
C ASN A 471 17.26 -43.45 11.46
N SER A 472 17.13 -43.67 12.76
CA SER A 472 16.41 -42.77 13.66
C SER A 472 17.40 -41.79 14.26
N LEU A 473 17.19 -40.51 13.97
CA LEU A 473 18.01 -39.41 14.49
C LEU A 473 18.05 -39.40 16.03
N LEU A 474 16.96 -39.79 16.68
CA LEU A 474 16.90 -39.90 18.13
C LEU A 474 17.83 -40.99 18.68
N GLY A 475 18.06 -42.08 17.93
CA GLY A 475 19.00 -43.13 18.32
C GLY A 475 20.44 -42.61 18.37
N ASP A 476 20.88 -41.99 17.27
CA ASP A 476 22.22 -41.41 17.12
C ASP A 476 22.50 -40.36 18.23
N PHE A 477 21.52 -39.47 18.48
CA PHE A 477 21.57 -38.44 19.54
C PHE A 477 21.66 -39.04 20.95
N ILE A 478 20.87 -40.08 21.25
CA ILE A 478 20.92 -40.79 22.54
C ILE A 478 22.27 -41.47 22.74
N GLU A 479 22.81 -42.18 21.74
CA GLU A 479 24.10 -42.87 21.88
C GLU A 479 25.24 -41.88 22.17
N LYS A 480 25.27 -40.74 21.46
CA LYS A 480 26.29 -39.70 21.66
C LYS A 480 26.24 -39.12 23.09
N ILE A 481 25.06 -38.75 23.60
CA ILE A 481 24.93 -38.23 24.97
C ILE A 481 25.16 -39.33 26.01
N GLN A 482 24.75 -40.57 25.75
CA GLN A 482 25.00 -41.70 26.65
C GLN A 482 26.51 -41.96 26.85
N SER A 483 27.35 -41.66 25.85
CA SER A 483 28.81 -41.71 26.01
C SER A 483 29.36 -40.72 27.04
N THR A 484 28.71 -39.56 27.23
CA THR A 484 29.03 -38.56 28.26
C THR A 484 28.46 -38.98 29.61
N VAL A 485 27.20 -39.43 29.65
CA VAL A 485 26.53 -39.87 30.89
C VAL A 485 27.27 -41.06 31.53
N ARG A 486 27.75 -42.04 30.75
CA ARG A 486 28.55 -43.16 31.27
C ARG A 486 29.85 -42.71 31.96
N LYS A 487 30.49 -41.63 31.50
CA LYS A 487 31.69 -41.06 32.14
C LYS A 487 31.34 -40.40 33.46
N LEU A 488 30.31 -39.53 33.46
CA LEU A 488 29.86 -38.81 34.65
C LEU A 488 29.34 -39.76 35.73
N GLN A 489 28.61 -40.83 35.37
CA GLN A 489 28.17 -41.85 36.33
C GLN A 489 29.37 -42.48 37.07
N LEU A 490 30.43 -42.86 36.34
CA LEU A 490 31.65 -43.40 36.96
C LEU A 490 32.35 -42.39 37.88
N GLU A 491 32.21 -41.08 37.64
CA GLU A 491 32.73 -40.04 38.54
C GLU A 491 31.83 -39.82 39.78
N TRP A 492 30.52 -39.98 39.65
CA TRP A 492 29.58 -39.90 40.78
C TRP A 492 29.73 -41.09 41.72
N GLU A 493 29.87 -42.31 41.18
CA GLU A 493 29.99 -43.55 41.95
C GLU A 493 31.38 -43.69 42.64
N LYS A 494 32.47 -43.24 41.98
CA LYS A 494 33.83 -43.26 42.55
C LYS A 494 34.04 -42.37 43.76
N LYS A 495 33.26 -41.30 43.94
CA LYS A 495 33.49 -40.32 45.01
C LYS A 495 33.15 -40.86 46.41
N GLU A 496 32.25 -41.83 46.51
CA GLU A 496 31.65 -42.27 47.79
C GLU A 496 31.47 -43.80 47.91
N ASN A 497 32.10 -44.60 47.04
CA ASN A 497 31.95 -46.07 47.00
C ASN A 497 30.49 -46.55 46.86
N GLY A 498 29.62 -45.74 46.24
CA GLY A 498 28.19 -46.03 46.10
C GLY A 498 27.81 -46.54 44.71
N ILE A 499 27.07 -47.65 44.64
CA ILE A 499 26.43 -48.13 43.40
C ILE A 499 25.09 -47.40 43.19
N ASN A 500 24.74 -47.08 41.94
CA ASN A 500 23.46 -46.49 41.53
C ASN A 500 23.16 -45.11 42.17
N VAL A 501 24.19 -44.27 42.31
CA VAL A 501 24.09 -42.91 42.89
C VAL A 501 22.97 -42.07 42.26
N PHE A 502 22.94 -42.00 40.92
CA PHE A 502 21.93 -41.20 40.21
C PHE A 502 20.49 -41.66 40.51
N PHE A 503 20.24 -42.95 40.63
CA PHE A 503 18.91 -43.48 40.95
C PHE A 503 18.43 -43.04 42.34
N LYS A 504 19.32 -43.03 43.35
CA LYS A 504 19.00 -42.54 44.70
C LYS A 504 18.60 -41.06 44.65
N VAL A 505 19.44 -40.23 44.04
CA VAL A 505 19.21 -38.78 43.87
C VAL A 505 17.91 -38.53 43.11
N TRP A 506 17.67 -39.26 42.01
CA TRP A 506 16.44 -39.13 41.23
C TRP A 506 15.20 -39.55 42.02
N SER A 507 15.24 -40.62 42.82
CA SER A 507 14.12 -41.00 43.69
C SER A 507 13.79 -39.92 44.74
N ALA A 508 14.79 -39.21 45.26
CA ALA A 508 14.57 -38.09 46.17
C ALA A 508 13.97 -36.86 45.45
N VAL A 509 14.49 -36.48 44.29
CA VAL A 509 13.95 -35.39 43.45
C VAL A 509 12.53 -35.72 42.93
N GLN A 510 12.23 -36.99 42.67
CA GLN A 510 10.89 -37.46 42.35
C GLN A 510 9.96 -37.36 43.56
N PHE A 511 10.42 -37.71 44.76
CA PHE A 511 9.65 -37.57 45.99
C PHE A 511 9.30 -36.10 46.26
N THR A 512 10.27 -35.18 46.19
CA THR A 512 10.01 -33.74 46.37
C THR A 512 9.02 -33.20 45.34
N LEU A 513 9.14 -33.59 44.08
CA LEU A 513 8.24 -33.18 42.99
C LEU A 513 6.80 -33.72 43.14
N CYS A 514 6.63 -34.86 43.82
CA CYS A 514 5.31 -35.36 44.21
C CYS A 514 4.74 -34.61 45.43
N VAL A 515 5.57 -34.27 46.42
CA VAL A 515 5.14 -33.54 47.63
C VAL A 515 4.70 -32.11 47.28
N THR A 516 5.54 -31.32 46.60
CA THR A 516 5.30 -29.89 46.38
C THR A 516 4.07 -29.58 45.52
N LYS A 517 3.65 -30.52 44.67
CA LYS A 517 2.47 -30.35 43.79
C LYS A 517 1.13 -30.59 44.49
N SER A 518 1.12 -31.19 45.68
CA SER A 518 -0.13 -31.47 46.42
C SER A 518 -0.92 -30.21 46.82
N ALA A 519 -0.23 -29.09 47.02
CA ALA A 519 -0.83 -27.80 47.39
C ALA A 519 -1.53 -27.04 46.22
N GLY A 520 -1.50 -27.57 44.99
CA GLY A 520 -1.80 -26.82 43.77
C GLY A 520 -3.09 -27.16 43.00
N PHE A 521 -3.86 -28.18 43.40
CA PHE A 521 -5.04 -28.63 42.64
C PHE A 521 -6.34 -27.93 43.07
N ASN A 522 -6.48 -26.66 42.71
CA ASN A 522 -7.75 -25.91 42.68
C ASN A 522 -7.71 -24.88 41.54
N ASN A 523 -7.90 -25.35 40.29
CA ASN A 523 -8.24 -24.59 39.08
C ASN A 523 -8.74 -25.57 38.00
#